data_AF-D4S337-F1
#
_entry.id   AF-D4S337-F1
#
_cell.length_a   1.000
_cell.length_b   1.000
_cell.length_c   1.000
_cell.angle_alpha   90.00
_cell.angle_beta   90.00
_cell.angle_gamma   90.00
#
_symmetry.space_group_name_H-M   'P 1'
#
loop_
_entity.id
_entity.type
_entity.pdbx_description
1 polymer ?
#
loop_
_entity_poly.entity_id
_entity_poly.type
_entity_poly.pdbx_seq_one_letter_code
_entity_poly.pdbx_strand_id
1 'polypeptide(L)' 'MTVPSAKGAMDKFKMEVANELGVDLKEGYNGDLTSKEAGSVGGEMVRKMIKKQEEQMSEK' A
#
# COMPACT_ATOMS: atom_id res chain seq x y z
N MET A 1 14.43 -2.60 -2.55
CA MET A 1 13.93 -1.67 -1.53
C MET A 1 15.07 -1.38 -0.57
N THR A 2 15.46 -0.12 -0.43
CA THR A 2 16.72 0.34 0.18
C THR A 2 16.71 0.34 1.72
N VAL A 3 15.58 0.00 2.35
CA VAL A 3 15.42 -0.03 3.82
C VAL A 3 14.82 -1.40 4.22
N PRO A 4 15.65 -2.37 4.63
CA PRO A 4 15.19 -3.72 4.99
C PRO A 4 14.16 -3.73 6.13
N SER A 5 14.30 -2.82 7.10
CA SER A 5 13.38 -2.68 8.24
C SER A 5 11.98 -2.20 7.85
N ALA A 6 11.83 -1.52 6.70
CA ALA A 6 10.54 -1.02 6.24
C ALA A 6 9.67 -2.09 5.58
N LYS A 7 10.25 -3.25 5.21
CA LYS A 7 9.56 -4.28 4.43
C LYS A 7 8.33 -4.83 5.16
N GLY A 8 8.48 -5.21 6.42
CA GLY A 8 7.35 -5.75 7.21
C GLY A 8 6.24 -4.72 7.48
N ALA A 9 6.60 -3.46 7.72
CA ALA A 9 5.62 -2.38 7.88
C ALA A 9 4.88 -2.10 6.56
N MET A 10 5.59 -2.15 5.43
CA MET A 10 4.99 -1.96 4.11
C MET A 10 4.10 -3.12 3.69
N ASP A 11 4.44 -4.35 4.05
CA ASP A 11 3.59 -5.50 3.75
C ASP A 11 2.27 -5.42 4.53
N LYS A 12 2.31 -5.04 5.81
CA LYS A 12 1.08 -4.78 6.59
C LYS A 12 0.25 -3.66 5.99
N PHE A 13 0.89 -2.53 5.68
CA PHE A 13 0.21 -1.38 5.08
C PHE A 13 -0.45 -1.71 3.73
N LYS A 14 0.22 -2.51 2.90
CA LYS A 14 -0.32 -3.01 1.63
C LYS A 14 -1.59 -3.85 1.84
N MET A 15 -1.58 -4.74 2.83
CA MET A 15 -2.74 -5.58 3.16
C MET A 15 -3.90 -4.73 3.70
N GLU A 16 -3.62 -3.74 4.54
CA GLU A 16 -4.63 -2.78 5.03
C GLU A 16 -5.30 -2.02 3.87
N VAL A 17 -4.51 -1.48 2.95
CA VAL A 17 -5.01 -0.77 1.76
C VAL A 17 -5.84 -1.70 0.86
N ALA A 18 -5.39 -2.94 0.65
CA ALA A 18 -6.15 -3.92 -0.13
C ALA A 18 -7.53 -4.21 0.50
N ASN A 19 -7.57 -4.39 1.82
CA ASN A 19 -8.83 -4.61 2.56
C ASN A 19 -9.78 -3.42 2.45
N GLU A 20 -9.27 -2.18 2.54
CA GLU A 20 -10.09 -0.98 2.37
C GLU A 20 -10.71 -0.87 0.97
N LEU A 21 -9.99 -1.34 -0.05
CA LEU A 21 -10.45 -1.34 -1.44
C LEU A 21 -11.30 -2.56 -1.80
N GLY A 22 -11.49 -3.50 -0.87
CA GLY A 22 -12.20 -4.76 -1.14
C GLY A 22 -11.47 -5.67 -2.13
N VAL A 23 -10.15 -5.52 -2.27
CA VAL A 23 -9.32 -6.37 -3.13
C VAL A 23 -8.81 -7.55 -2.31
N ASP A 24 -9.06 -8.77 -2.78
CA ASP A 24 -8.60 -10.02 -2.15
C ASP A 24 -7.10 -10.26 -2.43
N LEU A 25 -6.26 -9.41 -1.84
CA LEU A 25 -4.82 -9.54 -1.92
C LEU A 25 -4.31 -10.59 -0.92
N LYS A 26 -3.58 -11.59 -1.41
CA LYS A 26 -3.04 -12.71 -0.63
C LYS A 26 -1.55 -12.53 -0.37
N GLU A 27 -1.08 -13.06 0.75
CA GLU A 27 0.35 -13.29 0.94
C GLU A 27 0.82 -14.41 0.01
N GLY A 28 1.50 -14.04 -1.07
CA GLY A 28 2.00 -14.99 -2.08
C GLY A 28 1.51 -14.67 -3.48
N TYR A 29 0.99 -15.69 -4.17
CA TYR A 29 0.56 -15.57 -5.56
C TYR A 29 -0.77 -14.85 -5.68
N ASN A 30 -0.82 -13.83 -6.53
CA ASN A 30 -1.99 -12.99 -6.81
C ASN A 30 -2.28 -12.92 -8.32
N GLY A 31 -2.00 -14.00 -9.07
CA GLY A 31 -2.21 -14.02 -10.52
C GLY A 31 -3.67 -14.04 -10.96
N ASP A 32 -4.58 -14.24 -10.01
CA ASP A 32 -6.02 -14.08 -10.15
C ASP A 32 -6.48 -12.62 -10.12
N LEU A 33 -5.67 -11.70 -9.56
CA LEU A 33 -5.99 -10.28 -9.57
C LEU A 33 -5.77 -9.67 -10.95
N THR A 34 -6.71 -8.84 -11.37
CA THR A 34 -6.52 -8.01 -12.55
C THR A 34 -5.41 -6.97 -12.31
N SER A 35 -4.72 -6.57 -13.38
CA SER A 35 -3.73 -5.49 -13.31
C SER A 35 -4.31 -4.19 -12.73
N LYS A 36 -5.62 -3.97 -12.92
CA LYS A 36 -6.34 -2.83 -12.37
C LYS A 36 -6.43 -2.92 -10.84
N GLU A 37 -6.80 -4.07 -10.30
CA GLU A 37 -6.91 -4.28 -8.85
C GLU A 37 -5.55 -4.15 -8.16
N ALA A 38 -4.53 -4.85 -8.67
CA ALA A 38 -3.17 -4.75 -8.14
C ALA A 38 -2.62 -3.31 -8.24
N GLY A 39 -2.90 -2.64 -9.37
CA GLY A 39 -2.52 -1.24 -9.60
C GLY A 39 -3.22 -0.27 -8.66
N SER A 40 -4.50 -0.48 -8.38
CA SER A 40 -5.29 0.34 -7.44
C SER A 40 -4.72 0.27 -6.02
N VAL A 41 -4.34 -0.92 -5.53
CA VAL A 41 -3.69 -1.06 -4.21
C VAL A 41 -2.39 -0.26 -4.15
N GLY A 42 -1.50 -0.45 -5.14
CA GLY A 42 -0.23 0.28 -5.18
C GLY A 42 -0.40 1.80 -5.28
N GLY A 43 -1.37 2.26 -6.07
CA GLY A 43 -1.69 3.68 -6.22
C GLY A 43 -2.19 4.31 -4.93
N GLU A 44 -3.11 3.65 -4.22
CA GLU A 44 -3.64 4.15 -2.95
C GLU A 44 -2.61 4.16 -1.82
N MET A 45 -1.71 3.16 -1.78
CA MET A 45 -0.56 3.19 -0.88
C MET A 45 0.25 4.48 -1.06
N VAL A 46 0.58 4.86 -2.30
CA VAL A 46 1.35 6.07 -2.59
C VAL A 46 0.58 7.33 -2.21
N ARG A 47 -0.73 7.42 -2.54
CA ARG A 47 -1.58 8.56 -2.17
C ARG A 47 -1.59 8.79 -0.66
N LYS A 48 -1.79 7.74 0.13
CA LYS A 48 -1.77 7.81 1.59
C LYS A 48 -0.41 8.22 2.15
N MET A 49 0.68 7.71 1.60
CA MET A 49 2.03 8.12 2.02
C MET A 49 2.28 9.60 1.77
N ILE A 50 1.88 10.12 0.60
CA ILE A 50 1.99 11.53 0.27
C ILE A 50 1.15 12.36 1.24
N LYS A 51 -0.13 12.00 1.44
CA LYS A 51 -1.02 12.70 2.36
C LYS A 51 -0.43 12.79 3.78
N LYS A 52 0.07 11.68 4.31
CA LYS A 52 0.72 11.65 5.63
C LYS A 52 1.94 12.57 5.69
N GLN A 53 2.73 12.63 4.62
CA GLN A 53 3.88 13.52 4.57
C GLN A 53 3.46 14.99 4.48
N GLU A 54 2.43 15.32 3.70
CA GLU A 54 1.85 16.66 3.63
C GLU A 54 1.34 17.12 5.00
N GLU A 55 0.62 16.25 5.72
CA GLU A 55 0.16 16.51 7.10
C GLU A 55 1.35 16.79 8.05
N GLN A 56 2.38 15.94 8.03
CA GLN A 56 3.58 16.12 8.85
C GLN A 56 4.37 17.40 8.52
N MET A 57 4.33 17.86 7.27
CA MET A 57 4.95 19.11 6.85
C MET A 57 4.11 20.32 7.24
N SER A 58 2.79 20.20 7.26
CA SER A 58 1.87 21.26 7.68
C SER A 58 1.84 21.47 9.20
N GLU A 59 2.23 20.48 9.98
CA GLU A 59 2.37 20.55 11.45
C GLU A 59 3.71 21.16 11.91
N LYS A 60 4.58 21.56 10.98
CA LYS A 60 5.84 22.27 11.24
C LYS A 60 5.73 23.76 10.91
#